data_AF-A0ABD3M3P6-F1
#
_entry.id   AF-A0ABD3M3P6-F1
#
_cell.length_a   1.000
_cell.length_b   1.000
_cell.length_c   1.000
_cell.angle_alpha   90.00
_cell.angle_beta   90.00
_cell.angle_gamma   90.00
#
_symmetry.space_group_name_H-M   'P 1'
#
loop_
_entity.id
_entity.type
_entity.pdbx_description
1 polymer ?
#
loop_
_entity_poly.entity_id
_entity_poly.type
_entity_poly.pdbx_seq_one_letter_code
_entity_poly.pdbx_strand_id
1 'polypeptide(L)'
;MVRWVTIIWTVSSPCFAFLSSRHYHRWHAMPSITCRPSDADVHARVGRQHVPIVASSSTDNDGGNASSSEATSAQAQDIRLFLTQRTIQSFMFLLASTRDLHTVAWLDRFVQPITINNYWNEDVAHKPGAGDTFRENDKRLGSKLLNYHGLSALNTTMFPAWDTFFTSLLEQPDTVLKIHTPKDLGERAYSNFDIDIEPARLCARILSVREQLAREMTGDLKAIANMGQLIFNSYWENAKNRKDTKQTKTGNGNGNGRGGDSSPYGFDRPSTMYINFDPQDDAEFAPSPLRKGNFDLLYNLITQFAVMKLLQDEGGVVVGEDEVQNKCCQVYLSKFYNDRLLTHFVGLQWYGKGDDFIEELILGSPIMMPRSDAEKKDEKRNDSEISSAPLLVVEPMRIAEQILLRRDKIALEWMDIMQQTPSDHTSIRKMQLDRLTGVAGASPVSVVLLDDDFQ
;
A
#
# COMPACT_ATOMS: atom_id res chain seq x y z
N MET A 1 -43.64 15.59 10.12
CA MET A 1 -43.13 16.02 8.80
C MET A 1 -41.84 16.79 9.00
N VAL A 2 -40.69 16.17 8.79
CA VAL A 2 -39.38 16.85 8.80
C VAL A 2 -38.78 16.67 7.41
N ARG A 3 -38.40 17.77 6.75
CA ARG A 3 -37.79 17.74 5.43
C ARG A 3 -36.33 17.35 5.57
N TRP A 4 -35.95 16.22 4.97
CA TRP A 4 -34.55 15.91 4.74
C TRP A 4 -33.97 16.91 3.73
N VAL A 5 -32.82 17.50 4.06
CA VAL A 5 -32.10 18.40 3.16
C VAL A 5 -31.26 17.56 2.21
N THR A 6 -31.63 17.58 0.94
CA THR A 6 -30.80 17.00 -0.13
C THR A 6 -29.52 17.82 -0.26
N ILE A 7 -28.41 17.31 0.29
CA ILE A 7 -27.08 17.87 0.04
C ILE A 7 -26.65 17.44 -1.37
N ILE A 8 -26.99 18.27 -2.34
CA ILE A 8 -26.45 18.18 -3.70
C ILE A 8 -25.02 18.73 -3.65
N TRP A 9 -24.02 17.91 -3.95
CA TRP A 9 -22.64 18.35 -4.13
C TRP A 9 -22.48 19.02 -5.51
N THR A 10 -23.06 20.20 -5.68
CA THR A 10 -22.66 21.14 -6.73
C THR A 10 -21.46 21.94 -6.24
N VAL A 11 -20.31 21.72 -6.85
CA VAL A 11 -19.09 22.50 -6.56
C VAL A 11 -19.30 23.92 -7.09
N SER A 12 -19.44 24.89 -6.17
CA SER A 12 -19.37 26.32 -6.45
C SER A 12 -18.90 27.01 -5.18
N SER A 13 -17.73 27.63 -5.23
CA SER A 13 -17.11 28.32 -4.10
C SER A 13 -17.99 29.42 -3.53
N PRO A 14 -17.82 29.74 -2.25
CA PRO A 14 -17.26 31.07 -1.99
C PRO A 14 -16.10 31.06 -0.97
N CYS A 15 -15.21 32.03 -1.15
CA CYS A 15 -14.06 32.28 -0.28
C CYS A 15 -14.48 32.50 1.18
N PHE A 16 -13.73 31.92 2.12
CA PHE A 16 -13.72 32.38 3.51
C PHE A 16 -12.33 32.89 3.89
N ALA A 17 -12.24 34.19 4.14
CA ALA A 17 -11.03 34.84 4.60
C ALA A 17 -10.75 34.49 6.07
N PHE A 18 -9.51 34.10 6.37
CA PHE A 18 -9.07 33.87 7.75
C PHE A 18 -8.87 35.20 8.48
N LEU A 19 -9.76 35.51 9.43
CA LEU A 19 -9.54 36.58 10.41
C LEU A 19 -8.77 36.01 11.62
N SER A 20 -7.54 36.48 11.78
CA SER A 20 -6.69 36.17 12.93
C SER A 20 -7.16 36.90 14.19
N SER A 21 -7.20 36.23 15.33
CA SER A 21 -7.23 36.86 16.65
C SER A 21 -6.56 35.99 17.71
N ARG A 22 -5.87 36.67 18.64
CA ARG A 22 -4.96 36.09 19.66
C ARG A 22 -5.62 36.00 21.05
N HIS A 23 -5.01 35.17 21.90
CA HIS A 23 -5.18 35.08 23.36
C HIS A 23 -6.53 34.46 23.80
N TYR A 24 -6.68 33.63 24.85
CA TYR A 24 -5.80 33.05 25.89
C TYR A 24 -6.04 31.50 25.98
N HIS A 25 -5.54 30.66 26.91
CA HIS A 25 -4.84 30.86 28.20
C HIS A 25 -3.87 29.69 28.56
N ARG A 26 -3.05 29.90 29.61
CA ARG A 26 -2.19 28.94 30.32
C ARG A 26 -3.02 27.95 31.16
N TRP A 27 -2.71 26.65 31.13
CA TRP A 27 -3.23 25.68 32.12
C TRP A 27 -2.11 24.94 32.83
N HIS A 28 -2.31 24.67 34.12
CA HIS A 28 -1.33 24.07 35.02
C HIS A 28 -1.41 22.54 35.04
N ALA A 29 -0.26 21.90 35.28
CA ALA A 29 -0.19 20.47 35.59
C ALA A 29 -0.68 20.18 37.02
N MET A 30 -1.36 19.04 37.20
CA MET A 30 -1.69 18.37 38.47
C MET A 30 -1.85 16.85 38.19
N PRO A 31 -1.84 15.95 39.19
CA PRO A 31 -0.80 14.91 39.21
C PRO A 31 -1.29 13.49 38.90
N SER A 32 -0.32 12.60 38.69
CA SER A 32 -0.50 11.16 38.51
C SER A 32 -1.05 10.47 39.76
N ILE A 33 -2.18 9.78 39.60
CA ILE A 33 -2.71 8.83 40.57
C ILE A 33 -2.39 7.42 40.08
N THR A 34 -1.65 6.66 40.88
CA THR A 34 -1.28 5.27 40.60
C THR A 34 -2.22 4.32 41.33
N CYS A 35 -3.12 3.67 40.59
CA CYS A 35 -3.94 2.57 41.10
C CYS A 35 -3.35 1.23 40.68
N ARG A 36 -2.98 0.39 41.65
CA ARG A 36 -2.81 -1.06 41.45
C ARG A 36 -4.19 -1.72 41.32
N PRO A 37 -4.29 -2.80 40.54
CA PRO A 37 -5.14 -3.93 40.89
C PRO A 37 -4.29 -5.16 41.26
N SER A 38 -4.74 -5.89 42.27
CA SER A 38 -4.25 -7.22 42.63
C SER A 38 -5.03 -8.30 41.88
N ASP A 39 -4.32 -9.38 41.55
CA ASP A 39 -4.73 -10.78 41.43
C ASP A 39 -6.13 -11.15 40.88
N ALA A 40 -6.05 -11.93 39.79
CA ALA A 40 -6.87 -13.10 39.47
C ALA A 40 -8.40 -12.98 39.41
N ASP A 41 -8.95 -13.21 38.21
CA ASP A 41 -9.84 -14.37 38.09
C ASP A 41 -9.77 -15.07 36.72
N VAL A 42 -10.25 -16.31 36.69
CA VAL A 42 -10.08 -17.31 35.63
C VAL A 42 -11.30 -17.34 34.70
N HIS A 43 -11.11 -17.21 33.38
CA HIS A 43 -12.14 -17.67 32.43
C HIS A 43 -11.63 -18.30 31.12
N ALA A 44 -12.11 -19.54 30.92
CA ALA A 44 -12.58 -20.15 29.67
C ALA A 44 -11.78 -19.93 28.37
N ARG A 45 -11.10 -21.01 27.93
CA ARG A 45 -10.73 -21.19 26.51
C ARG A 45 -11.99 -21.32 25.65
N VAL A 46 -12.20 -20.40 24.72
CA VAL A 46 -13.09 -20.59 23.56
C VAL A 46 -12.21 -20.88 22.34
N GLY A 47 -12.45 -22.01 21.68
CA GLY A 47 -11.60 -22.49 20.60
C GLY A 47 -11.72 -21.65 19.33
N ARG A 48 -10.61 -21.07 18.86
CA ARG A 48 -10.50 -20.59 17.48
C ARG A 48 -10.34 -21.79 16.55
N GLN A 49 -11.18 -21.87 15.53
CA GLN A 49 -10.96 -22.79 14.42
C GLN A 49 -9.71 -22.35 13.65
N HIS A 50 -8.68 -23.21 13.64
CA HIS A 50 -7.57 -23.09 12.71
C HIS A 50 -8.08 -23.41 11.30
N VAL A 51 -7.93 -22.48 10.36
CA VAL A 51 -7.84 -22.83 8.94
C VAL A 51 -6.42 -23.38 8.73
N PRO A 52 -6.24 -24.58 8.14
CA PRO A 52 -4.92 -25.20 8.06
C PRO A 52 -4.06 -24.52 6.99
N ILE A 53 -3.04 -23.78 7.42
CA ILE A 53 -1.80 -23.71 6.65
C ILE A 53 -1.11 -25.07 6.86
N VAL A 54 -0.86 -25.80 5.78
CA VAL A 54 -0.33 -27.17 5.84
C VAL A 54 1.10 -27.15 6.38
N ALA A 55 1.24 -27.49 7.66
CA ALA A 55 2.49 -27.79 8.33
C ALA A 55 2.52 -29.28 8.70
N SER A 56 2.68 -30.15 7.71
CA SER A 56 2.88 -31.58 7.93
C SER A 56 4.31 -31.83 8.39
N SER A 57 4.48 -32.10 9.68
CA SER A 57 5.71 -32.68 10.25
C SER A 57 5.52 -34.17 10.47
N SER A 58 6.33 -34.98 9.80
CA SER A 58 6.53 -36.41 10.10
C SER A 58 7.87 -36.88 9.54
N THR A 59 8.55 -37.72 10.30
CA THR A 59 9.95 -38.14 10.14
C THR A 59 10.15 -39.28 9.11
N ASP A 60 11.37 -39.31 8.58
CA ASP A 60 12.12 -40.48 8.04
C ASP A 60 11.50 -41.34 6.92
N ASN A 61 11.90 -41.12 5.65
CA ASN A 61 12.93 -41.95 4.98
C ASN A 61 13.19 -41.56 3.51
N ASP A 62 14.44 -41.82 3.09
CA ASP A 62 15.01 -42.06 1.75
C ASP A 62 14.33 -41.63 0.43
N GLY A 63 15.20 -41.23 -0.52
CA GLY A 63 14.92 -41.25 -1.96
C GLY A 63 14.59 -39.90 -2.58
N GLY A 64 15.59 -39.27 -3.20
CA GLY A 64 15.42 -37.93 -3.79
C GLY A 64 14.50 -37.89 -5.01
N ASN A 65 13.73 -36.81 -5.13
CA ASN A 65 13.25 -36.32 -6.42
C ASN A 65 13.10 -34.80 -6.40
N ALA A 66 13.34 -34.14 -7.54
CA ALA A 66 13.38 -32.69 -7.64
C ALA A 66 11.98 -32.10 -7.88
N SER A 67 11.32 -31.60 -6.84
CA SER A 67 10.09 -30.78 -6.97
C SER A 67 9.79 -29.97 -5.70
N SER A 68 10.39 -28.78 -5.55
CA SER A 68 10.06 -27.84 -4.46
C SER A 68 10.30 -26.37 -4.84
N SER A 69 10.05 -25.99 -6.11
CA SER A 69 10.17 -24.63 -6.63
C SER A 69 8.81 -23.94 -6.85
N GLU A 70 7.75 -24.41 -6.19
CA GLU A 70 6.37 -23.98 -6.40
C GLU A 70 5.83 -23.10 -5.25
N ALA A 71 6.75 -22.52 -4.45
CA ALA A 71 6.42 -21.59 -3.38
C ALA A 71 6.52 -20.14 -3.85
N THR A 72 5.37 -19.46 -3.95
CA THR A 72 5.21 -17.99 -3.96
C THR A 72 5.67 -17.20 -5.20
N SER A 73 5.16 -17.53 -6.39
CA SER A 73 4.99 -16.52 -7.44
C SER A 73 3.82 -15.57 -7.11
N ALA A 74 3.98 -14.75 -6.07
CA ALA A 74 2.98 -13.74 -5.70
C ALA A 74 2.85 -12.74 -6.85
N GLN A 75 1.73 -12.80 -7.59
CA GLN A 75 1.44 -11.84 -8.66
C GLN A 75 1.22 -10.46 -8.05
N ALA A 76 1.87 -9.45 -8.61
CA ALA A 76 1.65 -8.05 -8.23
C ALA A 76 0.18 -7.67 -8.50
N GLN A 77 -0.38 -6.86 -7.60
CA GLN A 77 -1.78 -6.46 -7.66
C GLN A 77 -2.08 -5.71 -8.98
N ASP A 78 -3.20 -6.03 -9.63
CA ASP A 78 -3.67 -5.22 -10.76
C ASP A 78 -3.96 -3.77 -10.31
N ILE A 79 -3.65 -2.82 -11.18
CA ILE A 79 -3.78 -1.38 -10.88
C ILE A 79 -5.24 -0.95 -10.68
N ARG A 80 -6.22 -1.59 -11.35
CA ARG A 80 -7.64 -1.29 -11.16
C ARG A 80 -8.15 -1.85 -9.83
N LEU A 81 -7.66 -3.02 -9.40
CA LEU A 81 -7.88 -3.58 -8.06
C LEU A 81 -7.26 -2.71 -6.96
N PHE A 82 -6.02 -2.24 -7.16
CA PHE A 82 -5.36 -1.31 -6.24
C PHE A 82 -6.15 0.00 -6.08
N LEU A 83 -6.59 0.61 -7.18
CA LEU A 83 -7.43 1.80 -7.14
C LEU A 83 -8.74 1.54 -6.37
N THR A 84 -9.39 0.39 -6.56
CA THR A 84 -10.58 0.02 -5.78
C THR A 84 -10.27 -0.13 -4.29
N GLN A 85 -9.16 -0.78 -3.91
CA GLN A 85 -8.72 -0.86 -2.50
C GLN A 85 -8.51 0.53 -1.88
N ARG A 86 -7.76 1.41 -2.54
CA ARG A 86 -7.48 2.78 -2.05
C ARG A 86 -8.73 3.67 -2.02
N THR A 87 -9.67 3.44 -2.93
CA THR A 87 -11.00 4.08 -2.92
C THR A 87 -11.78 3.71 -1.66
N ILE A 88 -11.88 2.41 -1.35
CA ILE A 88 -12.59 1.92 -0.16
C ILE A 88 -11.95 2.51 1.11
N GLN A 89 -10.61 2.45 1.22
CA GLN A 89 -9.86 3.05 2.33
C GLN A 89 -10.14 4.56 2.49
N SER A 90 -10.11 5.32 1.39
CA SER A 90 -10.35 6.76 1.41
C SER A 90 -11.80 7.11 1.74
N PHE A 91 -12.77 6.30 1.28
CA PHE A 91 -14.17 6.47 1.62
C PHE A 91 -14.45 6.15 3.10
N MET A 92 -13.86 5.08 3.65
CA MET A 92 -13.96 4.74 5.07
C MET A 92 -13.32 5.83 5.95
N PHE A 93 -12.20 6.42 5.52
CA PHE A 93 -11.61 7.59 6.19
C PHE A 93 -12.57 8.80 6.23
N LEU A 94 -13.24 9.09 5.11
CA LEU A 94 -14.23 10.18 5.04
C LEU A 94 -15.43 9.91 5.95
N LEU A 95 -15.97 8.69 5.94
CA LEU A 95 -17.06 8.29 6.83
C LEU A 95 -16.68 8.45 8.32
N ALA A 96 -15.51 7.94 8.70
CA ALA A 96 -14.98 8.09 10.06
C ALA A 96 -14.76 9.56 10.46
N SER A 97 -14.26 10.38 9.54
CA SER A 97 -14.12 11.83 9.75
C SER A 97 -15.47 12.53 9.97
N THR A 98 -16.54 12.04 9.33
CA THR A 98 -17.93 12.46 9.59
C THR A 98 -18.61 11.74 10.76
N ARG A 99 -17.88 10.91 11.52
CA ARG A 99 -18.35 10.09 12.67
C ARG A 99 -19.37 9.00 12.32
N ASP A 100 -19.43 8.57 11.05
CA ASP A 100 -20.23 7.43 10.61
C ASP A 100 -19.46 6.11 10.77
N LEU A 101 -19.18 5.75 12.02
CA LEU A 101 -18.40 4.55 12.36
C LEU A 101 -19.18 3.25 12.08
N HIS A 102 -20.52 3.31 12.09
CA HIS A 102 -21.36 2.13 11.83
C HIS A 102 -21.34 1.73 10.35
N THR A 103 -21.36 2.70 9.42
CA THR A 103 -21.14 2.39 7.99
C THR A 103 -19.71 1.92 7.72
N VAL A 104 -18.71 2.45 8.46
CA VAL A 104 -17.33 1.92 8.40
C VAL A 104 -17.28 0.46 8.86
N ALA A 105 -17.91 0.11 9.98
CA ALA A 105 -17.95 -1.27 10.48
C ALA A 105 -18.73 -2.22 9.54
N TRP A 106 -19.82 -1.75 8.93
CA TRP A 106 -20.55 -2.50 7.90
C TRP A 106 -19.69 -2.75 6.66
N LEU A 107 -18.97 -1.73 6.17
CA LEU A 107 -18.04 -1.86 5.04
C LEU A 107 -16.86 -2.80 5.36
N ASP A 108 -16.26 -2.75 6.54
CA ASP A 108 -15.16 -3.66 6.91
C ASP A 108 -15.62 -5.14 6.91
N ARG A 109 -16.85 -5.39 7.38
CA ARG A 109 -17.51 -6.72 7.34
C ARG A 109 -17.88 -7.18 5.92
N PHE A 110 -18.27 -6.25 5.05
CA PHE A 110 -18.57 -6.55 3.64
C PHE A 110 -17.30 -6.83 2.82
N VAL A 111 -16.25 -6.03 3.03
CA VAL A 111 -14.98 -6.11 2.29
C VAL A 111 -14.12 -7.30 2.73
N GLN A 112 -14.21 -7.70 4.00
CA GLN A 112 -13.42 -8.78 4.60
C GLN A 112 -11.92 -8.69 4.26
N PRO A 113 -11.24 -7.57 4.59
CA PRO A 113 -9.90 -7.26 4.14
C PRO A 113 -8.86 -8.30 4.60
N ILE A 114 -8.01 -8.74 3.67
CA ILE A 114 -6.90 -9.66 3.95
C ILE A 114 -5.66 -8.84 4.31
N THR A 115 -5.45 -8.59 5.60
CA THR A 115 -4.28 -7.83 6.06
C THR A 115 -3.19 -8.77 6.58
N ILE A 116 -2.03 -8.79 5.91
CA ILE A 116 -0.84 -9.51 6.38
C ILE A 116 -0.03 -8.51 7.23
N ASN A 117 0.24 -8.84 8.50
CA ASN A 117 0.99 -7.96 9.37
C ASN A 117 2.32 -8.58 9.77
N ASN A 118 3.40 -8.07 9.16
CA ASN A 118 4.76 -8.56 9.35
C ASN A 118 5.41 -8.07 10.65
N TYR A 119 4.75 -7.17 11.41
CA TYR A 119 5.34 -6.44 12.54
C TYR A 119 4.91 -6.94 13.93
N TRP A 120 4.13 -8.03 14.05
CA TRP A 120 3.70 -8.56 15.35
C TRP A 120 4.61 -9.65 15.95
N ASN A 121 5.64 -10.12 15.23
CA ASN A 121 6.51 -11.22 15.68
C ASN A 121 7.92 -10.78 16.13
N GLU A 122 8.24 -9.48 16.10
CA GLU A 122 9.52 -8.96 16.61
C GLU A 122 9.30 -7.98 17.76
N ASP A 123 10.18 -8.07 18.76
CA ASP A 123 10.04 -7.41 20.05
C ASP A 123 9.88 -5.88 19.98
N VAL A 124 9.30 -5.32 21.05
CA VAL A 124 8.93 -3.90 21.23
C VAL A 124 10.17 -2.96 21.39
N ALA A 125 11.32 -3.36 20.87
CA ALA A 125 12.59 -2.64 20.90
C ALA A 125 12.65 -1.54 19.82
N HIS A 126 12.00 -0.42 20.11
CA HIS A 126 12.41 0.95 19.74
C HIS A 126 13.12 1.14 18.36
N LYS A 127 12.37 1.60 17.35
CA LYS A 127 12.95 2.43 16.27
C LYS A 127 12.83 3.91 16.65
N PRO A 128 13.93 4.66 16.87
CA PRO A 128 13.85 6.07 17.21
C PRO A 128 13.50 6.90 15.95
N GLY A 129 12.53 7.81 16.07
CA GLY A 129 12.27 8.86 15.07
C GLY A 129 10.89 8.87 14.43
N ALA A 130 10.08 7.82 14.57
CA ALA A 130 8.67 7.85 14.17
C ALA A 130 7.81 8.27 15.38
N GLY A 131 7.15 9.43 15.30
CA GLY A 131 6.29 9.89 16.39
C GLY A 131 5.06 9.00 16.56
N ASP A 132 4.85 8.48 17.78
CA ASP A 132 3.77 7.53 18.12
C ASP A 132 2.33 8.08 17.94
N THR A 133 2.17 9.37 17.62
CA THR A 133 0.87 10.06 17.49
C THR A 133 -0.04 9.51 16.38
N PHE A 134 0.51 8.82 15.37
CA PHE A 134 -0.32 8.13 14.37
C PHE A 134 -0.97 6.85 14.93
N ARG A 135 -0.24 6.07 15.74
CA ARG A 135 -0.66 4.71 16.17
C ARG A 135 -1.85 4.68 17.15
N GLU A 136 -2.09 5.75 17.90
CA GLU A 136 -3.19 5.77 18.88
C GLU A 136 -4.56 6.08 18.26
N ASN A 137 -4.61 6.87 17.19
CA ASN A 137 -5.88 7.17 16.49
C ASN A 137 -6.37 5.97 15.67
N ASP A 138 -5.45 5.21 15.06
CA ASP A 138 -5.75 4.00 14.29
C ASP A 138 -6.58 2.99 15.11
N LYS A 139 -6.23 2.78 16.39
CA LYS A 139 -6.97 1.85 17.27
C LYS A 139 -8.44 2.23 17.47
N ARG A 140 -8.79 3.51 17.43
CA ARG A 140 -10.16 4.02 17.66
C ARG A 140 -11.09 3.80 16.47
N LEU A 141 -10.54 3.47 15.30
CA LEU A 141 -11.29 3.38 14.05
C LEU A 141 -11.84 1.96 13.77
N GLY A 142 -11.33 0.93 14.47
CA GLY A 142 -11.81 -0.46 14.45
C GLY A 142 -11.65 -1.23 13.13
N SER A 143 -11.63 -0.57 11.98
CA SER A 143 -11.44 -1.18 10.67
C SER A 143 -10.00 -1.67 10.48
N LYS A 144 -9.86 -2.93 10.06
CA LYS A 144 -8.56 -3.50 9.68
C LYS A 144 -8.02 -2.84 8.42
N LEU A 145 -8.90 -2.54 7.47
CA LEU A 145 -8.54 -1.96 6.18
C LEU A 145 -8.10 -0.50 6.32
N LEU A 146 -8.77 0.30 7.15
CA LEU A 146 -8.45 1.72 7.31
C LEU A 146 -7.04 1.94 7.89
N ASN A 147 -6.61 1.05 8.79
CA ASN A 147 -5.30 1.07 9.44
C ASN A 147 -4.18 0.38 8.63
N TYR A 148 -4.47 -0.10 7.41
CA TYR A 148 -3.53 -0.90 6.62
C TYR A 148 -2.83 -0.08 5.53
N HIS A 149 -1.56 0.25 5.77
CA HIS A 149 -0.66 0.79 4.75
C HIS A 149 0.08 -0.36 4.05
N GLY A 150 -0.51 -0.91 2.99
CA GLY A 150 0.09 -2.02 2.25
C GLY A 150 -0.67 -2.37 0.97
N LEU A 151 -0.05 -3.23 0.16
CA LEU A 151 -0.63 -3.76 -1.07
C LEU A 151 -1.54 -4.98 -0.78
N SER A 152 -2.39 -5.32 -1.75
CA SER A 152 -3.19 -6.56 -1.79
C SER A 152 -4.08 -6.85 -0.56
N ALA A 153 -4.67 -5.82 0.06
CA ALA A 153 -5.63 -6.01 1.15
C ALA A 153 -7.09 -6.24 0.70
N LEU A 154 -7.42 -5.91 -0.55
CA LEU A 154 -8.72 -6.28 -1.11
C LEU A 154 -8.79 -7.80 -1.26
N ASN A 155 -9.85 -8.43 -0.74
CA ASN A 155 -10.00 -9.87 -0.80
C ASN A 155 -10.32 -10.34 -2.24
N THR A 156 -9.29 -10.71 -2.99
CA THR A 156 -9.42 -11.16 -4.40
C THR A 156 -10.12 -12.51 -4.56
N THR A 157 -10.32 -13.28 -3.49
CA THR A 157 -11.16 -14.49 -3.54
C THR A 157 -12.65 -14.17 -3.58
N MET A 158 -13.05 -13.01 -3.04
CA MET A 158 -14.41 -12.46 -3.12
C MET A 158 -14.56 -11.48 -4.29
N PHE A 159 -13.53 -10.69 -4.55
CA PHE A 159 -13.52 -9.61 -5.55
C PHE A 159 -12.38 -9.79 -6.57
N PRO A 160 -12.49 -10.78 -7.49
CA PRO A 160 -11.39 -11.12 -8.40
C PRO A 160 -11.10 -10.05 -9.47
N ALA A 161 -12.04 -9.13 -9.70
CA ALA A 161 -11.86 -8.00 -10.63
C ALA A 161 -12.36 -6.68 -10.01
N TRP A 162 -11.89 -5.54 -10.53
CA TRP A 162 -12.11 -4.21 -9.93
C TRP A 162 -13.59 -3.81 -9.77
N ASP A 163 -14.44 -4.35 -10.63
CA ASP A 163 -15.89 -4.11 -10.76
C ASP A 163 -16.72 -5.06 -9.88
N THR A 164 -16.23 -6.27 -9.61
CA THR A 164 -16.91 -7.27 -8.78
C THR A 164 -17.26 -6.76 -7.38
N PHE A 165 -16.42 -5.91 -6.78
CA PHE A 165 -16.76 -5.21 -5.54
C PHE A 165 -18.05 -4.38 -5.66
N PHE A 166 -18.20 -3.64 -6.75
CA PHE A 166 -19.34 -2.75 -6.95
C PHE A 166 -20.62 -3.50 -7.33
N THR A 167 -20.51 -4.57 -8.13
CA THR A 167 -21.67 -5.42 -8.45
C THR A 167 -22.17 -6.14 -7.20
N SER A 168 -21.29 -6.79 -6.43
CA SER A 168 -21.67 -7.43 -5.16
C SER A 168 -22.22 -6.44 -4.12
N LEU A 169 -21.75 -5.17 -4.12
CA LEU A 169 -22.32 -4.11 -3.29
C LEU A 169 -23.75 -3.76 -3.75
N LEU A 170 -23.99 -3.68 -5.05
CA LEU A 170 -25.31 -3.47 -5.66
C LEU A 170 -26.26 -4.68 -5.55
N GLU A 171 -25.78 -5.82 -5.07
CA GLU A 171 -26.59 -7.00 -4.71
C GLU A 171 -26.97 -7.04 -3.22
N GLN A 172 -26.25 -6.33 -2.34
CA GLN A 172 -26.55 -6.34 -0.89
C GLN A 172 -27.95 -5.75 -0.61
N PRO A 173 -28.76 -6.32 0.30
CA PRO A 173 -30.03 -5.73 0.69
C PRO A 173 -29.86 -4.34 1.33
N ASP A 174 -30.87 -3.48 1.21
CA ASP A 174 -30.92 -2.27 2.04
C ASP A 174 -30.98 -2.71 3.52
N THR A 175 -30.19 -2.07 4.38
CA THR A 175 -29.94 -2.54 5.75
C THR A 175 -30.23 -1.45 6.75
N VAL A 176 -31.08 -1.74 7.75
CA VAL A 176 -31.30 -0.84 8.89
C VAL A 176 -30.49 -1.34 10.09
N LEU A 177 -29.51 -0.55 10.54
CA LEU A 177 -28.73 -0.82 11.74
C LEU A 177 -29.41 -0.18 12.96
N LYS A 178 -29.61 -0.95 14.03
CA LYS A 178 -30.18 -0.44 15.29
C LYS A 178 -29.12 -0.41 16.39
N ILE A 179 -28.83 0.77 16.91
CA ILE A 179 -27.79 1.00 17.92
C ILE A 179 -28.42 1.09 19.31
N HIS A 180 -27.82 0.40 20.28
CA HIS A 180 -28.29 0.33 21.67
C HIS A 180 -27.17 0.72 22.64
N THR A 181 -27.16 1.97 23.09
CA THR A 181 -26.12 2.45 24.01
C THR A 181 -26.35 1.96 25.46
N PRO A 182 -25.33 1.43 26.17
CA PRO A 182 -25.45 0.98 27.56
C PRO A 182 -25.85 2.07 28.57
N LYS A 183 -26.40 1.63 29.72
CA LYS A 183 -27.20 2.45 30.63
C LYS A 183 -26.40 3.29 31.65
N ASP A 184 -25.10 3.01 31.81
CA ASP A 184 -24.35 3.37 33.02
C ASP A 184 -23.70 4.77 33.01
N LEU A 185 -24.02 5.59 32.00
CA LEU A 185 -23.49 6.97 31.82
C LEU A 185 -24.48 8.10 32.20
N GLY A 186 -25.45 7.79 33.05
CA GLY A 186 -26.24 8.78 33.81
C GLY A 186 -27.50 9.32 33.11
N GLU A 187 -28.66 8.91 33.64
CA GLU A 187 -30.00 9.52 33.49
C GLU A 187 -30.34 10.23 32.15
N ARG A 188 -30.01 9.61 31.02
CA ARG A 188 -30.60 9.95 29.72
C ARG A 188 -31.36 8.75 29.19
N ALA A 189 -32.61 8.99 28.82
CA ALA A 189 -33.46 7.96 28.24
C ALA A 189 -32.84 7.40 26.95
N TYR A 190 -33.02 6.10 26.72
CA TYR A 190 -32.55 5.40 25.53
C TYR A 190 -32.87 6.17 24.25
N SER A 191 -31.85 6.42 23.43
CA SER A 191 -32.01 6.96 22.08
C SER A 191 -31.68 5.87 21.08
N ASN A 192 -32.68 5.05 20.75
CA ASN A 192 -32.58 4.14 19.61
C ASN A 192 -32.50 4.99 18.34
N PHE A 193 -31.37 4.91 17.64
CA PHE A 193 -31.21 5.51 16.32
C PHE A 193 -31.10 4.38 15.29
N ASP A 194 -31.96 4.45 14.29
CA ASP A 194 -31.91 3.60 13.11
C ASP A 194 -30.98 4.28 12.08
N ILE A 195 -29.96 3.57 11.58
CA ILE A 195 -29.10 4.03 10.47
C ILE A 195 -29.44 3.23 9.22
N ASP A 196 -29.96 3.93 8.21
CA ASP A 196 -30.29 3.37 6.91
C ASP A 196 -29.04 3.28 6.01
N ILE A 197 -28.58 2.06 5.78
CA ILE A 197 -27.55 1.74 4.79
C ILE A 197 -28.24 1.33 3.48
N GLU A 198 -28.13 2.21 2.48
CA GLU A 198 -28.57 1.96 1.10
C GLU A 198 -27.34 1.68 0.20
N PRO A 199 -27.01 0.42 -0.12
CA PRO A 199 -25.81 0.07 -0.89
C PRO A 199 -25.71 0.77 -2.26
N ALA A 200 -26.85 1.06 -2.91
CA ALA A 200 -26.87 1.81 -4.16
C ALA A 200 -26.41 3.28 -4.00
N ARG A 201 -26.74 3.93 -2.88
CA ARG A 201 -26.24 5.28 -2.55
C ARG A 201 -24.78 5.25 -2.12
N LEU A 202 -24.35 4.21 -1.39
CA LEU A 202 -22.94 4.02 -1.06
C LEU A 202 -22.10 3.82 -2.33
N CYS A 203 -22.53 2.95 -3.25
CA CYS A 203 -21.88 2.71 -4.54
C CYS A 203 -21.65 4.02 -5.31
N ALA A 204 -22.67 4.89 -5.43
CA ALA A 204 -22.55 6.18 -6.08
C ALA A 204 -21.45 7.08 -5.47
N ARG A 205 -21.38 7.13 -4.13
CA ARG A 205 -20.39 7.92 -3.39
C ARG A 205 -18.98 7.33 -3.53
N ILE A 206 -18.84 6.01 -3.46
CA ILE A 206 -17.55 5.31 -3.61
C ILE A 206 -17.01 5.50 -5.04
N LEU A 207 -17.85 5.40 -6.07
CA LEU A 207 -17.44 5.68 -7.46
C LEU A 207 -16.95 7.12 -7.65
N SER A 208 -17.58 8.10 -7.00
CA SER A 208 -17.12 9.51 -7.01
C SER A 208 -15.72 9.65 -6.39
N VAL A 209 -15.46 8.98 -5.27
CA VAL A 209 -14.10 8.91 -4.69
C VAL A 209 -13.11 8.23 -5.64
N ARG A 210 -13.52 7.16 -6.34
CA ARG A 210 -12.67 6.43 -7.30
C ARG A 210 -12.24 7.33 -8.46
N GLU A 211 -13.11 8.19 -8.96
CA GLU A 211 -12.81 9.15 -10.03
C GLU A 211 -11.95 10.34 -9.58
N GLN A 212 -12.08 10.76 -8.32
CA GLN A 212 -11.13 11.71 -7.74
C GLN A 212 -9.74 11.08 -7.65
N LEU A 213 -9.62 9.88 -7.06
CA LEU A 213 -8.35 9.20 -6.90
C LEU A 213 -7.69 8.85 -8.25
N ALA A 214 -8.45 8.43 -9.25
CA ALA A 214 -7.90 8.18 -10.59
C ALA A 214 -7.29 9.45 -11.21
N ARG A 215 -7.93 10.62 -11.04
CA ARG A 215 -7.39 11.91 -11.52
C ARG A 215 -6.11 12.30 -10.77
N GLU A 216 -6.09 12.18 -9.44
CA GLU A 216 -4.88 12.41 -8.64
C GLU A 216 -3.74 11.47 -9.07
N MET A 217 -4.03 10.16 -9.17
CA MET A 217 -3.07 9.14 -9.60
C MET A 217 -2.59 9.33 -11.04
N THR A 218 -3.35 9.98 -11.92
CA THR A 218 -2.89 10.33 -13.27
C THR A 218 -1.72 11.32 -13.22
N GLY A 219 -1.82 12.36 -12.36
CA GLY A 219 -0.73 13.31 -12.13
C GLY A 219 0.45 12.66 -11.40
N ASP A 220 0.16 11.83 -10.41
CA ASP A 220 1.19 11.12 -9.65
C ASP A 220 1.98 10.13 -10.54
N LEU A 221 1.32 9.36 -11.42
CA LEU A 221 1.98 8.46 -12.39
C LEU A 221 2.86 9.23 -13.39
N LYS A 222 2.39 10.39 -13.86
CA LYS A 222 3.22 11.28 -14.70
C LYS A 222 4.46 11.77 -13.96
N ALA A 223 4.38 12.03 -12.65
CA ALA A 223 5.56 12.34 -11.85
C ALA A 223 6.50 11.13 -11.73
N ILE A 224 5.98 9.95 -11.40
CA ILE A 224 6.74 8.70 -11.27
C ILE A 224 7.50 8.38 -12.56
N ALA A 225 6.88 8.56 -13.73
CA ALA A 225 7.48 8.36 -15.05
C ALA A 225 8.73 9.23 -15.33
N ASN A 226 8.98 10.27 -14.53
CA ASN A 226 10.15 11.13 -14.63
C ASN A 226 11.15 10.90 -13.47
N MET A 227 10.81 10.08 -12.47
CA MET A 227 11.64 9.89 -11.27
C MET A 227 12.87 9.00 -11.51
N GLY A 228 12.88 8.10 -12.51
CA GLY A 228 14.02 7.21 -12.76
C GLY A 228 15.31 7.99 -13.04
N GLN A 229 15.23 9.02 -13.89
CA GLN A 229 16.39 9.88 -14.19
C GLN A 229 16.84 10.70 -12.98
N LEU A 230 15.91 11.18 -12.13
CA LEU A 230 16.23 11.96 -10.93
C LEU A 230 17.02 11.13 -9.92
N ILE A 231 16.65 9.86 -9.72
CA ILE A 231 17.36 8.91 -8.85
C ILE A 231 18.81 8.77 -9.30
N PHE A 232 19.06 8.54 -10.60
CA PHE A 232 20.42 8.39 -11.11
C PHE A 232 21.24 9.67 -11.05
N ASN A 233 20.66 10.82 -11.40
CA ASN A 233 21.35 12.10 -11.32
C ASN A 233 21.82 12.38 -9.88
N SER A 234 20.92 12.27 -8.90
CA SER A 234 21.23 12.46 -7.48
C SER A 234 22.24 11.43 -6.97
N TYR A 235 22.13 10.16 -7.37
CA TYR A 235 23.12 9.14 -7.02
C TYR A 235 24.54 9.52 -7.47
N TRP A 236 24.70 9.97 -8.73
CA TRP A 236 26.00 10.35 -9.26
C TRP A 236 26.56 11.63 -8.62
N GLU A 237 25.70 12.61 -8.33
CA GLU A 237 26.08 13.82 -7.59
C GLU A 237 26.54 13.48 -6.16
N ASN A 238 25.79 12.66 -5.44
CA ASN A 238 26.15 12.17 -4.11
C ASN A 238 27.44 11.35 -4.13
N ALA A 239 27.62 10.47 -5.12
CA ALA A 239 28.85 9.68 -5.29
C ALA A 239 30.08 10.56 -5.58
N LYS A 240 29.91 11.67 -6.31
CA LYS A 240 30.97 12.67 -6.56
C LYS A 240 31.29 13.44 -5.27
N ASN A 241 30.28 14.02 -4.61
CA ASN A 241 30.43 14.78 -3.37
C ASN A 241 31.11 13.96 -2.26
N ARG A 242 30.84 12.65 -2.18
CA ARG A 242 31.50 11.69 -1.28
C ARG A 242 32.99 11.47 -1.58
N LYS A 243 33.45 11.63 -2.83
CA LYS A 243 34.88 11.57 -3.20
C LYS A 243 35.60 12.87 -2.82
N ASP A 244 35.00 14.01 -3.15
CA ASP A 244 35.58 15.34 -2.92
C ASP A 244 35.71 15.65 -1.41
N THR A 245 34.73 15.21 -0.60
CA THR A 245 34.75 15.30 0.87
C THR A 245 35.84 14.41 1.51
N LYS A 246 36.22 13.30 0.86
CA LYS A 246 37.32 12.43 1.36
C LYS A 246 38.70 13.03 1.07
N GLN A 247 38.87 13.74 -0.05
CA GLN A 247 40.16 14.40 -0.38
C GLN A 247 40.43 15.63 0.49
N THR A 248 39.40 16.39 0.85
CA THR A 248 39.55 17.62 1.66
C THR A 248 39.88 17.35 3.13
N LYS A 249 39.50 16.19 3.69
CA LYS A 249 39.80 15.82 5.09
C LYS A 249 41.27 15.46 5.39
N THR A 250 42.12 15.39 4.37
CA THR A 250 43.59 15.28 4.53
C THR A 250 44.30 16.62 4.73
N GLY A 251 43.58 17.75 4.66
CA GLY A 251 44.10 19.09 4.90
C GLY A 251 43.80 19.61 6.31
N ASN A 252 44.85 19.96 7.05
CA ASN A 252 44.79 20.56 8.40
C ASN A 252 43.99 21.89 8.42
N GLY A 253 42.96 22.04 9.25
CA GLY A 253 42.23 23.30 9.36
C GLY A 253 41.03 23.34 10.31
N ASN A 254 41.13 24.14 11.38
CA ASN A 254 39.98 24.57 12.20
C ASN A 254 38.94 25.30 11.33
N GLY A 255 37.68 24.87 11.38
CA GLY A 255 36.58 25.57 10.71
C GLY A 255 35.22 25.25 11.31
N ASN A 256 34.57 26.26 11.90
CA ASN A 256 33.17 26.21 12.35
C ASN A 256 32.20 26.22 11.15
N GLY A 257 32.32 25.24 10.27
CA GLY A 257 31.37 24.99 9.19
C GLY A 257 30.11 24.35 9.74
N ARG A 258 28.95 25.01 9.59
CA ARG A 258 27.65 24.34 9.73
C ARG A 258 27.67 23.11 8.82
N GLY A 259 27.48 21.92 9.40
CA GLY A 259 27.49 20.68 8.64
C GLY A 259 26.45 20.75 7.54
N GLY A 260 26.89 20.66 6.29
CA GLY A 260 25.97 20.34 5.19
C GLY A 260 25.48 18.92 5.44
N ASP A 261 24.18 18.77 5.72
CA ASP A 261 23.54 17.48 5.93
C ASP A 261 23.79 16.59 4.71
N SER A 262 24.79 15.72 4.84
CA SER A 262 25.10 14.73 3.83
C SER A 262 24.01 13.68 3.94
N SER A 263 23.09 13.65 2.96
CA SER A 263 21.98 12.69 2.96
C SER A 263 22.52 11.29 3.27
N PRO A 264 21.96 10.58 4.28
CA PRO A 264 22.44 9.26 4.66
C PRO A 264 22.20 8.23 3.56
N TYR A 265 21.29 8.53 2.62
CA TYR A 265 20.89 7.69 1.51
C TYR A 265 21.83 7.81 0.31
N GLY A 266 21.87 6.80 -0.55
CA GLY A 266 22.62 6.79 -1.81
C GLY A 266 22.14 7.85 -2.81
N PHE A 267 20.84 8.14 -2.81
CA PHE A 267 20.19 9.15 -3.66
C PHE A 267 19.08 9.88 -2.91
N ASP A 268 18.65 11.01 -3.47
CA ASP A 268 17.50 11.78 -3.02
C ASP A 268 16.20 11.01 -3.30
N ARG A 269 15.60 10.45 -2.24
CA ARG A 269 14.44 9.57 -2.29
C ARG A 269 13.20 10.28 -2.83
N PRO A 270 12.84 10.12 -4.13
CA PRO A 270 11.82 10.97 -4.75
C PRO A 270 10.43 10.71 -4.17
N SER A 271 10.15 9.47 -3.73
CA SER A 271 8.88 9.15 -3.09
C SER A 271 8.68 10.01 -1.85
N THR A 272 9.70 10.12 -1.00
CA THR A 272 9.66 10.92 0.24
C THR A 272 9.63 12.43 0.01
N MET A 273 10.18 12.91 -1.12
CA MET A 273 10.11 14.32 -1.51
C MET A 273 8.73 14.70 -2.05
N TYR A 274 8.18 13.91 -2.97
CA TYR A 274 6.85 14.14 -3.56
C TYR A 274 5.73 14.05 -2.53
N ILE A 275 5.93 13.20 -1.51
CA ILE A 275 5.11 13.08 -0.31
C ILE A 275 4.96 14.39 0.50
N ASN A 276 5.84 15.37 0.31
CA ASN A 276 5.83 16.65 1.03
C ASN A 276 5.41 17.85 0.14
N PHE A 277 4.76 17.61 -1.01
CA PHE A 277 4.23 18.68 -1.85
C PHE A 277 3.24 19.58 -1.10
N ASP A 278 3.32 20.90 -1.32
CA ASP A 278 2.34 21.85 -0.78
C ASP A 278 1.02 21.71 -1.56
N PRO A 279 -0.14 21.51 -0.90
CA PRO A 279 -1.45 21.42 -1.56
C PRO A 279 -1.84 22.65 -2.42
N GLN A 280 -1.10 23.76 -2.35
CA GLN A 280 -1.39 24.98 -3.12
C GLN A 280 -1.13 24.88 -4.62
N ASP A 281 -0.31 23.93 -5.10
CA ASP A 281 0.09 23.86 -6.51
C ASP A 281 -0.99 23.24 -7.44
N ASP A 282 -1.95 22.47 -6.90
CA ASP A 282 -3.15 21.98 -7.61
C ASP A 282 -4.36 22.91 -7.33
N ALA A 283 -4.36 24.10 -7.93
CA ALA A 283 -5.35 25.16 -7.66
C ALA A 283 -6.83 24.79 -7.97
N GLU A 284 -7.09 23.67 -8.65
CA GLU A 284 -8.43 23.27 -9.10
C GLU A 284 -9.16 22.34 -8.10
N PHE A 285 -8.44 21.54 -7.30
CA PHE A 285 -9.04 20.60 -6.34
C PHE A 285 -8.17 20.37 -5.10
N ALA A 286 -8.80 20.32 -3.91
CA ALA A 286 -8.12 19.88 -2.70
C ALA A 286 -7.74 18.39 -2.78
N PRO A 287 -6.52 17.99 -2.37
CA PRO A 287 -6.07 16.60 -2.47
C PRO A 287 -6.86 15.66 -1.56
N SER A 288 -6.98 14.39 -1.96
CA SER A 288 -7.65 13.37 -1.13
C SER A 288 -6.95 13.19 0.23
N PRO A 289 -7.70 12.87 1.31
CA PRO A 289 -7.13 12.81 2.67
C PRO A 289 -5.98 11.81 2.85
N LEU A 290 -5.89 10.81 1.97
CA LEU A 290 -4.87 9.77 1.99
C LEU A 290 -3.85 9.89 0.85
N ARG A 291 -3.80 11.01 0.10
CA ARG A 291 -2.93 11.19 -1.10
C ARG A 291 -1.47 10.77 -0.86
N LYS A 292 -0.88 11.16 0.27
CA LYS A 292 0.46 10.75 0.72
C LYS A 292 0.65 9.22 0.76
N GLY A 293 -0.29 8.50 1.38
CA GLY A 293 -0.25 7.04 1.45
C GLY A 293 -0.63 6.35 0.13
N ASN A 294 -1.49 6.98 -0.66
CA ASN A 294 -1.85 6.51 -2.01
C ASN A 294 -0.65 6.56 -2.94
N PHE A 295 0.09 7.68 -2.95
CA PHE A 295 1.31 7.87 -3.74
C PHE A 295 2.38 6.84 -3.40
N ASP A 296 2.69 6.67 -2.11
CA ASP A 296 3.72 5.74 -1.63
C ASP A 296 3.45 4.29 -2.06
N LEU A 297 2.21 3.82 -1.87
CA LEU A 297 1.83 2.47 -2.26
C LEU A 297 1.76 2.31 -3.78
N LEU A 298 1.35 3.34 -4.52
CA LEU A 298 1.37 3.33 -5.99
C LEU A 298 2.80 3.20 -6.52
N TYR A 299 3.74 3.94 -5.94
CA TYR A 299 5.17 3.88 -6.22
C TYR A 299 5.77 2.50 -5.88
N ASN A 300 5.37 1.91 -4.75
CA ASN A 300 5.81 0.57 -4.37
C ASN A 300 5.25 -0.51 -5.31
N LEU A 301 3.95 -0.42 -5.64
CA LEU A 301 3.26 -1.35 -6.53
C LEU A 301 3.86 -1.37 -7.93
N ILE A 302 4.08 -0.18 -8.53
CA ILE A 302 4.64 -0.10 -9.88
C ILE A 302 6.10 -0.56 -9.92
N THR A 303 6.86 -0.35 -8.85
CA THR A 303 8.23 -0.88 -8.71
C THR A 303 8.20 -2.41 -8.64
N GLN A 304 7.29 -3.01 -7.85
CA GLN A 304 7.09 -4.46 -7.81
C GLN A 304 6.71 -5.02 -9.19
N PHE A 305 5.74 -4.39 -9.85
CA PHE A 305 5.22 -4.83 -11.14
C PHE A 305 6.27 -4.72 -12.26
N ALA A 306 7.12 -3.69 -12.23
CA ALA A 306 8.27 -3.56 -13.14
C ALA A 306 9.30 -4.69 -12.96
N VAL A 307 9.63 -5.06 -11.72
CA VAL A 307 10.49 -6.23 -11.42
C VAL A 307 9.85 -7.51 -11.97
N MET A 308 8.55 -7.72 -11.70
CA MET A 308 7.85 -8.91 -12.20
C MET A 308 7.82 -9.00 -13.72
N LYS A 309 7.64 -7.89 -14.45
CA LYS A 309 7.73 -7.86 -15.91
C LYS A 309 9.12 -8.23 -16.42
N LEU A 310 10.20 -7.74 -15.79
CA LEU A 310 11.57 -8.13 -16.14
C LEU A 310 11.90 -9.59 -15.81
N LEU A 311 11.14 -10.23 -14.92
CA LEU A 311 11.28 -11.65 -14.61
C LEU A 311 10.43 -12.56 -15.52
N GLN A 312 9.34 -12.05 -16.10
CA GLN A 312 8.37 -12.82 -16.90
C GLN A 312 8.51 -12.64 -18.41
N ASP A 313 8.90 -11.46 -18.89
CA ASP A 313 9.01 -11.18 -20.32
C ASP A 313 10.16 -11.98 -20.95
N GLU A 314 9.99 -12.45 -22.20
CA GLU A 314 11.04 -13.16 -22.95
C GLU A 314 12.31 -12.30 -23.16
N GLY A 315 12.16 -10.98 -23.24
CA GLY A 315 13.29 -10.03 -23.28
C GLY A 315 14.01 -9.84 -21.94
N GLY A 316 13.41 -10.26 -20.82
CA GLY A 316 14.04 -10.32 -19.50
C GLY A 316 14.72 -9.04 -19.02
N VAL A 317 15.89 -9.22 -18.38
CA VAL A 317 16.78 -8.15 -17.91
C VAL A 317 17.89 -7.94 -18.94
N VAL A 318 17.78 -6.88 -19.76
CA VAL A 318 18.78 -6.57 -20.79
C VAL A 318 19.86 -5.63 -20.24
N VAL A 319 21.09 -6.12 -20.12
CA VAL A 319 22.25 -5.39 -19.57
C VAL A 319 23.35 -5.17 -20.62
N GLY A 320 23.34 -5.98 -21.69
CA GLY A 320 24.21 -5.88 -22.85
C GLY A 320 23.80 -6.86 -23.95
N GLU A 321 24.70 -7.11 -24.90
CA GLU A 321 24.47 -7.97 -26.08
C GLU A 321 24.56 -9.48 -25.77
N ASP A 322 25.23 -9.89 -24.69
CA ASP A 322 25.35 -11.31 -24.31
C ASP A 322 24.09 -11.81 -23.61
N GLU A 323 23.31 -12.66 -24.30
CA GLU A 323 22.11 -13.31 -23.78
C GLU A 323 22.35 -14.10 -22.49
N VAL A 324 23.53 -14.73 -22.34
CA VAL A 324 23.84 -15.53 -21.15
C VAL A 324 24.15 -14.63 -19.96
N GLN A 325 24.75 -13.46 -20.20
CA GLN A 325 24.91 -12.41 -19.18
C GLN A 325 23.54 -11.84 -18.76
N ASN A 326 22.63 -11.58 -19.71
CA ASN A 326 21.28 -11.10 -19.44
C ASN A 326 20.47 -12.11 -18.60
N LYS A 327 20.53 -13.40 -18.96
CA LYS A 327 19.92 -14.52 -18.22
C LYS A 327 20.52 -14.67 -16.80
N CYS A 328 21.82 -14.47 -16.65
CA CYS A 328 22.49 -14.44 -15.34
C CYS A 328 21.98 -13.29 -14.45
N CYS A 329 21.82 -12.08 -15.02
CA CYS A 329 21.22 -10.93 -14.35
C CYS A 329 19.75 -11.19 -13.96
N GLN A 330 18.96 -11.89 -14.78
CA GLN A 330 17.57 -12.27 -14.46
C GLN A 330 17.50 -13.28 -13.31
N VAL A 331 18.41 -14.27 -13.26
CA VAL A 331 18.52 -15.23 -12.13
C VAL A 331 18.91 -14.49 -10.85
N TYR A 332 19.86 -13.55 -10.91
CA TYR A 332 20.20 -12.70 -9.77
C TYR A 332 18.99 -11.89 -9.29
N LEU A 333 18.28 -11.21 -10.20
CA LEU A 333 17.10 -10.41 -9.86
C LEU A 333 15.99 -11.26 -9.23
N SER A 334 15.76 -12.48 -9.74
CA SER A 334 14.76 -13.41 -9.21
C SER A 334 15.05 -13.74 -7.75
N LYS A 335 16.30 -14.12 -7.44
CA LYS A 335 16.73 -14.37 -6.06
C LYS A 335 16.61 -13.11 -5.19
N PHE A 336 17.17 -11.99 -5.67
CA PHE A 336 17.17 -10.72 -4.95
C PHE A 336 15.75 -10.26 -4.57
N TYR A 337 14.80 -10.40 -5.50
CA TYR A 337 13.38 -10.11 -5.31
C TYR A 337 12.73 -11.05 -4.29
N ASN A 338 12.91 -12.37 -4.43
CA ASN A 338 12.31 -13.36 -3.54
C ASN A 338 12.80 -13.18 -2.09
N ASP A 339 14.09 -12.92 -1.89
CA ASP A 339 14.70 -12.62 -0.58
C ASP A 339 14.09 -11.36 0.09
N ARG A 340 13.42 -10.49 -0.67
CA ARG A 340 12.90 -9.17 -0.25
C ARG A 340 11.39 -9.00 -0.34
N LEU A 341 10.69 -9.96 -0.93
CA LEU A 341 9.25 -9.89 -1.22
C LEU A 341 8.43 -9.55 0.03
N LEU A 342 8.69 -10.26 1.12
CA LEU A 342 7.99 -10.09 2.40
C LEU A 342 8.37 -8.79 3.13
N THR A 343 9.59 -8.28 2.94
CA THR A 343 10.10 -7.11 3.65
C THR A 343 9.83 -5.79 2.94
N HIS A 344 9.56 -5.82 1.63
CA HIS A 344 9.39 -4.62 0.80
C HIS A 344 7.99 -4.45 0.19
N PHE A 345 7.34 -5.53 -0.25
CA PHE A 345 6.14 -5.44 -1.09
C PHE A 345 4.87 -6.05 -0.47
N VAL A 346 5.00 -7.09 0.36
CA VAL A 346 3.86 -7.80 0.97
C VAL A 346 3.56 -7.27 2.37
N GLY A 347 2.27 -7.19 2.72
CA GLY A 347 1.81 -6.88 4.08
C GLY A 347 1.80 -5.40 4.45
N LEU A 348 1.63 -5.13 5.75
CA LEU A 348 1.76 -3.79 6.33
C LEU A 348 3.20 -3.31 6.13
N GLN A 349 3.37 -2.09 5.63
CA GLN A 349 4.66 -1.51 5.25
C GLN A 349 4.87 -0.12 5.85
N TRP A 350 6.12 0.34 5.83
CA TRP A 350 6.47 1.74 6.07
C TRP A 350 6.57 2.49 4.72
N TYR A 351 6.53 3.81 4.78
CA TYR A 351 6.79 4.67 3.64
C TYR A 351 8.21 4.48 3.07
N GLY A 352 8.36 4.64 1.75
CA GLY A 352 9.64 4.63 1.06
C GLY A 352 10.17 3.24 0.69
N LYS A 353 9.38 2.17 0.82
CA LYS A 353 9.81 0.78 0.57
C LYS A 353 10.23 0.51 -0.88
N GLY A 354 9.63 1.19 -1.85
CA GLY A 354 10.08 1.15 -3.25
C GLY A 354 11.47 1.77 -3.43
N ASP A 355 11.79 2.85 -2.69
CA ASP A 355 13.12 3.47 -2.72
C ASP A 355 14.16 2.61 -1.99
N ASP A 356 13.81 2.00 -0.83
CA ASP A 356 14.69 1.05 -0.13
C ASP A 356 15.17 -0.08 -1.07
N PHE A 357 14.25 -0.69 -1.83
CA PHE A 357 14.54 -1.80 -2.73
C PHE A 357 15.49 -1.40 -3.88
N ILE A 358 15.29 -0.20 -4.45
CA ILE A 358 16.14 0.35 -5.52
C ILE A 358 17.51 0.76 -4.96
N GLU A 359 17.56 1.33 -3.76
CA GLU A 359 18.80 1.72 -3.08
C GLU A 359 19.69 0.50 -2.78
N GLU A 360 19.12 -0.60 -2.30
CA GLU A 360 19.87 -1.85 -2.10
C GLU A 360 20.49 -2.40 -3.41
N LEU A 361 19.83 -2.22 -4.56
CA LEU A 361 20.40 -2.60 -5.86
C LEU A 361 21.48 -1.62 -6.34
N ILE A 362 21.25 -0.30 -6.23
CA ILE A 362 22.21 0.72 -6.70
C ILE A 362 23.50 0.69 -5.88
N LEU A 363 23.41 0.44 -4.56
CA LEU A 363 24.56 0.29 -3.66
C LEU A 363 25.16 -1.13 -3.70
N GLY A 364 24.53 -2.07 -4.42
CA GLY A 364 25.00 -3.44 -4.58
C GLY A 364 26.34 -3.50 -5.32
N SER A 365 27.34 -4.14 -4.70
CA SER A 365 28.62 -4.39 -5.36
C SER A 365 28.48 -5.39 -6.51
N PRO A 366 29.31 -5.32 -7.57
CA PRO A 366 29.33 -6.35 -8.62
C PRO A 366 29.63 -7.73 -8.05
N ILE A 367 28.92 -8.75 -8.55
CA ILE A 367 29.00 -10.13 -8.07
C ILE A 367 29.40 -11.07 -9.21
N MET A 368 30.34 -11.97 -8.94
CA MET A 368 30.74 -13.02 -9.87
C MET A 368 29.78 -14.21 -9.73
N MET A 369 29.18 -14.65 -10.84
CA MET A 369 28.29 -15.81 -10.86
C MET A 369 28.79 -16.88 -11.84
N PRO A 370 28.65 -18.18 -11.51
CA PRO A 370 28.97 -19.25 -12.43
C PRO A 370 27.98 -19.26 -13.60
N ARG A 371 28.48 -19.57 -14.80
CA ARG A 371 27.66 -19.79 -15.99
C ARG A 371 26.81 -21.05 -15.75
N SER A 372 25.49 -20.91 -15.72
CA SER A 372 24.59 -22.03 -15.39
C SER A 372 24.65 -23.13 -16.45
N ASP A 373 24.91 -24.38 -16.04
CA ASP A 373 25.07 -25.54 -16.94
C ASP A 373 23.80 -25.97 -17.72
N ALA A 374 22.69 -25.25 -17.58
CA ALA A 374 21.37 -25.59 -18.13
C ALA A 374 21.31 -25.69 -19.68
N GLU A 375 22.35 -25.23 -20.39
CA GLU A 375 22.46 -25.30 -21.86
C GLU A 375 23.30 -26.50 -22.35
N LYS A 376 23.93 -27.29 -21.47
CA LYS A 376 24.72 -28.48 -21.83
C LYS A 376 23.85 -29.74 -22.07
N LYS A 377 22.75 -29.65 -22.82
CA LYS A 377 21.85 -30.81 -23.03
C LYS A 377 22.06 -31.64 -24.30
N ASP A 378 22.68 -31.10 -25.35
CA ASP A 378 22.70 -31.76 -26.68
C ASP A 378 24.07 -32.05 -27.32
N GLU A 379 25.19 -31.79 -26.63
CA GLU A 379 26.52 -32.22 -27.12
C GLU A 379 27.19 -33.23 -26.18
N LYS A 380 27.49 -34.42 -26.72
CA LYS A 380 28.41 -35.39 -26.12
C LYS A 380 29.82 -34.81 -26.06
N ARG A 381 30.16 -34.10 -24.98
CA ARG A 381 31.53 -33.61 -24.72
C ARG A 381 32.21 -34.42 -23.63
N ASN A 382 33.51 -34.63 -23.81
CA ASN A 382 34.35 -35.40 -22.89
C ASN A 382 34.48 -34.71 -21.53
N ASP A 383 34.52 -35.48 -20.45
CA ASP A 383 34.52 -35.01 -19.05
C ASP A 383 35.78 -34.24 -18.61
N SER A 384 36.69 -33.89 -19.53
CA SER A 384 38.00 -33.30 -19.25
C SER A 384 38.11 -31.77 -19.44
N GLU A 385 37.07 -31.08 -19.91
CA GLU A 385 37.09 -29.62 -20.18
C GLU A 385 36.07 -28.80 -19.36
N ILE A 386 35.58 -29.32 -18.24
CA ILE A 386 34.43 -28.74 -17.51
C ILE A 386 34.78 -27.47 -16.68
N SER A 387 36.06 -27.13 -16.50
CA SER A 387 36.51 -26.16 -15.47
C SER A 387 37.27 -24.91 -15.97
N SER A 388 36.93 -24.34 -17.14
CA SER A 388 37.58 -23.10 -17.63
C SER A 388 36.66 -22.03 -18.23
N ALA A 389 35.33 -22.15 -18.11
CA ALA A 389 34.42 -21.10 -18.54
C ALA A 389 34.58 -19.86 -17.63
N PRO A 390 34.79 -18.65 -18.18
CA PRO A 390 34.91 -17.44 -17.36
C PRO A 390 33.61 -17.15 -16.60
N LEU A 391 33.75 -16.68 -15.36
CA LEU A 391 32.63 -16.24 -14.53
C LEU A 391 31.95 -15.01 -15.15
N LEU A 392 30.64 -14.92 -15.01
CA LEU A 392 29.84 -13.78 -15.46
C LEU A 392 29.80 -12.72 -14.35
N VAL A 393 29.87 -11.45 -14.74
CA VAL A 393 29.87 -10.31 -13.80
C VAL A 393 28.47 -9.71 -13.78
N VAL A 394 27.75 -9.86 -12.68
CA VAL A 394 26.46 -9.19 -12.49
C VAL A 394 26.71 -7.83 -11.83
N GLU A 395 26.21 -6.75 -12.43
CA GLU A 395 26.24 -5.38 -11.90
C GLU A 395 24.84 -4.98 -11.40
N PRO A 396 24.53 -5.07 -10.09
CA PRO A 396 23.18 -4.79 -9.57
C PRO A 396 22.65 -3.38 -9.91
N MET A 397 23.54 -2.38 -10.02
CA MET A 397 23.20 -1.02 -10.45
C MET A 397 22.57 -0.96 -11.85
N ARG A 398 23.03 -1.77 -12.81
CA ARG A 398 22.40 -1.84 -14.15
C ARG A 398 21.06 -2.54 -14.14
N ILE A 399 20.84 -3.46 -13.20
CA ILE A 399 19.53 -4.09 -12.99
C ILE A 399 18.54 -3.06 -12.43
N ALA A 400 18.97 -2.21 -11.48
CA ALA A 400 18.17 -1.08 -11.04
C ALA A 400 17.80 -0.13 -12.19
N GLU A 401 18.72 0.13 -13.12
CA GLU A 401 18.45 0.94 -14.32
C GLU A 401 17.35 0.32 -15.19
N GLN A 402 17.41 -0.97 -15.46
CA GLN A 402 16.35 -1.68 -16.20
C GLN A 402 15.00 -1.64 -15.47
N ILE A 403 14.98 -1.77 -14.13
CA ILE A 403 13.76 -1.67 -13.33
C ILE A 403 13.16 -0.27 -13.44
N LEU A 404 13.97 0.78 -13.30
CA LEU A 404 13.50 2.17 -13.38
C LEU A 404 13.00 2.51 -14.80
N LEU A 405 13.74 2.14 -15.85
CA LEU A 405 13.31 2.30 -17.25
C LEU A 405 12.01 1.54 -17.56
N ARG A 406 11.83 0.35 -16.97
CA ARG A 406 10.61 -0.44 -17.12
C ARG A 406 9.44 0.19 -16.37
N ARG A 407 9.65 0.61 -15.12
CA ARG A 407 8.67 1.29 -14.27
C ARG A 407 8.15 2.57 -14.92
N ASP A 408 9.05 3.37 -15.48
CA ASP A 408 8.70 4.66 -16.07
C ASP A 408 7.83 4.50 -17.33
N LYS A 409 8.01 3.41 -18.11
CA LYS A 409 7.10 3.01 -19.21
C LYS A 409 5.73 2.57 -18.70
N ILE A 410 5.70 1.68 -17.70
CA ILE A 410 4.47 1.16 -17.09
C ILE A 410 3.67 2.30 -16.45
N ALA A 411 4.33 3.37 -15.98
CA ALA A 411 3.66 4.52 -15.38
C ALA A 411 2.80 5.25 -16.41
N LEU A 412 3.27 5.36 -17.66
CA LEU A 412 2.51 5.91 -18.78
C LEU A 412 1.35 4.99 -19.18
N GLU A 413 1.58 3.67 -19.26
CA GLU A 413 0.51 2.68 -19.54
C GLU A 413 -0.61 2.76 -18.48
N TRP A 414 -0.25 2.87 -17.20
CA TRP A 414 -1.22 2.98 -16.10
C TRP A 414 -1.89 4.34 -16.04
N MET A 415 -1.23 5.41 -16.52
CA MET A 415 -1.83 6.74 -16.63
C MET A 415 -3.02 6.72 -17.59
N ASP A 416 -2.91 6.01 -18.72
CA ASP A 416 -4.02 5.83 -19.67
C ASP A 416 -5.18 5.01 -19.05
N ILE A 417 -4.87 3.99 -18.24
CA ILE A 417 -5.89 3.23 -17.49
C ILE A 417 -6.61 4.12 -16.46
N MET A 418 -5.90 5.02 -15.76
CA MET A 418 -6.52 5.97 -14.83
C MET A 418 -7.45 6.94 -15.55
N GLN A 419 -7.06 7.45 -16.73
CA GLN A 419 -7.91 8.35 -17.52
C GLN A 419 -9.22 7.67 -18.02
N GLN A 420 -9.21 6.35 -18.24
CA GLN A 420 -10.38 5.58 -18.68
C GLN A 420 -11.38 5.26 -17.56
N THR A 421 -11.00 5.43 -16.28
CA THR A 421 -11.82 5.08 -15.11
C THR A 421 -13.26 5.62 -15.14
N PRO A 422 -13.54 6.89 -15.53
CA PRO A 422 -14.91 7.38 -15.60
C PRO A 422 -15.78 6.65 -16.63
N SER A 423 -15.18 6.18 -17.73
CA SER A 423 -15.85 5.39 -18.76
C SER A 423 -16.13 3.97 -18.27
N ASP A 424 -15.19 3.33 -17.58
CA ASP A 424 -15.36 2.00 -16.96
C ASP A 424 -16.59 1.97 -16.02
N HIS A 425 -16.83 3.06 -15.28
CA HIS A 425 -17.95 3.18 -14.35
C HIS A 425 -19.34 3.21 -15.01
N THR A 426 -19.45 3.38 -16.33
CA THR A 426 -20.75 3.55 -17.02
C THR A 426 -21.70 2.36 -16.78
N SER A 427 -21.18 1.13 -16.81
CA SER A 427 -21.98 -0.08 -16.56
C SER A 427 -22.49 -0.13 -15.11
N ILE A 428 -21.61 0.14 -14.14
CA ILE A 428 -21.96 0.16 -12.71
C ILE A 428 -22.99 1.25 -12.41
N ARG A 429 -22.80 2.46 -12.96
CA ARG A 429 -23.75 3.58 -12.84
C ARG A 429 -25.14 3.23 -13.36
N LYS A 430 -25.22 2.49 -14.47
CA LYS A 430 -26.49 2.00 -15.00
C LYS A 430 -27.17 1.06 -14.01
N MET A 431 -26.49 0.01 -13.53
CA MET A 431 -27.04 -0.93 -12.55
C MET A 431 -27.46 -0.23 -11.24
N GLN A 432 -26.66 0.74 -10.79
CA GLN A 432 -26.95 1.58 -9.62
C GLN A 432 -28.23 2.43 -9.82
N LEU A 433 -28.44 2.99 -11.02
CA LEU A 433 -29.66 3.73 -11.36
C LEU A 433 -30.88 2.80 -11.50
N ASP A 434 -30.72 1.66 -12.16
CA ASP A 434 -31.77 0.64 -12.34
C ASP A 434 -32.27 0.12 -10.97
N ARG A 435 -31.37 -0.02 -9.98
CA ARG A 435 -31.72 -0.33 -8.59
C ARG A 435 -32.40 0.84 -7.87
N LEU A 436 -31.87 2.07 -7.95
CA LEU A 436 -32.48 3.25 -7.29
C LEU A 436 -33.87 3.60 -7.85
N THR A 437 -34.16 3.23 -9.09
CA THR A 437 -35.46 3.46 -9.75
C THR A 437 -36.44 2.29 -9.61
N GLY A 438 -36.03 1.18 -8.99
CA GLY A 438 -36.88 -0.01 -8.81
C GLY A 438 -37.16 -0.78 -10.10
N VAL A 439 -36.37 -0.58 -11.15
CA VAL A 439 -36.49 -1.28 -12.44
C VAL A 439 -35.94 -2.71 -12.32
N ALA A 440 -34.89 -2.90 -11.52
CA ALA A 440 -34.57 -4.21 -10.96
C ALA A 440 -35.46 -4.46 -9.73
N GLY A 441 -36.07 -5.65 -9.63
CA GLY A 441 -37.08 -5.98 -8.63
C GLY A 441 -36.64 -5.65 -7.20
N ALA A 442 -37.55 -5.08 -6.40
CA ALA A 442 -37.28 -4.54 -5.07
C ALA A 442 -36.48 -5.52 -4.20
N SER A 443 -35.26 -5.13 -3.83
CA SER A 443 -34.43 -5.90 -2.91
C SER A 443 -35.10 -5.95 -1.53
N PRO A 444 -35.09 -7.10 -0.84
CA PRO A 444 -35.64 -7.20 0.50
C PRO A 444 -34.86 -6.29 1.46
N VAL A 445 -35.55 -5.64 2.39
CA VAL A 445 -34.90 -4.90 3.49
C VAL A 445 -34.44 -5.90 4.55
N SER A 446 -33.18 -5.81 4.96
CA SER A 446 -32.62 -6.58 6.07
C SER A 446 -32.48 -5.70 7.32
N VAL A 447 -32.68 -6.30 8.49
CA VAL A 447 -32.47 -5.64 9.78
C VAL A 447 -31.34 -6.36 10.50
N VAL A 448 -30.27 -5.64 10.81
CA VAL A 448 -29.10 -6.18 11.50
C VAL A 448 -28.96 -5.46 12.83
N LEU A 449 -29.05 -6.23 13.92
CA LEU A 449 -28.75 -5.74 15.25
C LEU A 449 -27.24 -5.68 15.42
N LEU A 450 -26.74 -4.55 15.93
CA LEU A 450 -25.36 -4.40 16.37
C LEU A 450 -25.38 -4.25 17.89
N ASP A 451 -24.83 -5.24 18.59
CA ASP A 451 -24.45 -5.09 19.98
C ASP A 451 -23.19 -4.21 20.04
N ASP A 452 -23.20 -3.23 20.95
CA ASP A 452 -22.31 -2.07 20.95
C ASP A 452 -20.97 -2.38 21.66
N ASP A 453 -20.22 -3.35 21.14
CA ASP A 453 -18.87 -3.74 21.61
C ASP A 453 -17.78 -2.68 21.30
N PHE A 454 -18.15 -1.51 20.76
CA PHE A 454 -17.25 -0.40 20.42
C PHE A 454 -17.14 0.62 21.58
N GLN A 455 -16.25 0.34 22.55
CA GLN A 455 -15.77 1.32 23.54
C GLN A 455 -14.23 1.46 23.51
#